data_AF-A0A0Q6XC08-F1
#
_entry.id   AF-A0A0Q6XC08-F1
#
_cell.length_a   1.000
_cell.length_b   1.000
_cell.length_c   1.000
_cell.angle_alpha   90.00
_cell.angle_beta   90.00
_cell.angle_gamma   90.00
#
_symmetry.space_group_name_H-M   'P 1'
#
loop_
_entity.id
_entity.type
_entity.pdbx_description
1 polymer ?
#
loop_
_entity_poly.entity_id
_entity_poly.type
_entity_poly.pdbx_seq_one_letter_code
_entity_poly.pdbx_strand_id
1 'polypeptide(L)'
;MPSRQLRGLIGALTLAASASAMAGPNWTAGTLVDMSAVPEGLLIRVDTSRPDNCAGTPFAWMLIPAERKIIIAATMMFWATGKRAVDVYTEPSGSSGAFCLVSQVDTHDA
;
A
#
# COMPACT_ATOMS: atom_id res chain seq x y z
N MET A 1 42.52 -19.59 -21.94
CA MET A 1 41.55 -19.32 -23.03
C MET A 1 40.24 -20.04 -22.69
N PRO A 2 39.23 -19.38 -22.09
CA PRO A 2 37.97 -20.04 -21.75
C PRO A 2 37.12 -20.22 -23.01
N SER A 3 36.56 -21.41 -23.17
CA SER A 3 35.87 -21.88 -24.38
C SER A 3 34.55 -21.13 -24.62
N ARG A 4 34.30 -20.79 -25.90
CA ARG A 4 33.12 -20.06 -26.38
C ARG A 4 31.78 -20.72 -26.02
N GLN A 5 31.80 -22.02 -25.71
CA GLN A 5 30.64 -22.84 -25.31
C GLN A 5 30.05 -22.43 -23.95
N LEU A 6 30.87 -21.94 -23.02
CA LEU A 6 30.42 -21.59 -21.66
C LEU A 6 29.61 -20.28 -21.61
N ARG A 7 29.83 -19.37 -22.57
CA ARG A 7 29.11 -18.08 -22.66
C ARG A 7 27.66 -18.25 -23.13
N GLY A 8 27.39 -19.24 -23.99
CA GLY A 8 26.03 -19.52 -24.49
C GLY A 8 25.11 -20.11 -23.42
N LEU A 9 25.65 -20.97 -22.55
CA LEU A 9 24.91 -21.60 -21.45
C LEU A 9 24.49 -20.62 -20.35
N ILE A 10 25.30 -19.60 -20.08
CA ILE A 10 24.96 -18.57 -19.08
C ILE A 10 23.86 -17.62 -19.60
N GLY A 11 23.84 -17.33 -20.89
CA GLY A 11 22.81 -16.48 -21.51
C GLY A 11 21.43 -17.13 -21.62
N ALA A 12 21.37 -18.46 -21.72
CA ALA A 12 20.10 -19.20 -21.80
C ALA A 12 19.43 -19.38 -20.42
N LEU A 13 20.20 -19.38 -19.32
CA LEU A 13 19.68 -19.64 -17.98
C LEU A 13 19.01 -18.40 -17.34
N THR A 14 19.32 -17.18 -17.79
CA THR A 14 18.74 -15.94 -17.24
C THR A 14 17.36 -15.59 -17.80
N LEU A 15 16.95 -16.15 -18.95
CA LEU A 15 15.65 -15.85 -19.57
C LEU A 15 14.47 -16.65 -18.99
N ALA A 16 14.73 -17.72 -18.22
CA ALA A 16 13.68 -18.60 -17.71
C ALA A 16 13.10 -18.16 -16.34
N ALA A 17 13.58 -17.06 -15.76
CA ALA A 17 13.22 -16.60 -14.42
C ALA A 17 12.25 -15.41 -14.39
N SER A 18 11.46 -15.19 -15.45
CA SER A 18 10.37 -14.21 -15.45
C SER A 18 9.20 -14.72 -14.60
N ALA A 19 9.39 -14.78 -13.27
CA ALA A 19 8.29 -15.00 -12.34
C ALA A 19 7.27 -13.88 -12.54
N SER A 20 6.04 -14.25 -12.89
CA SER A 20 4.90 -13.34 -12.88
C SER A 20 4.65 -12.90 -11.44
N ALA A 21 5.13 -11.71 -11.09
CA ALA A 21 4.76 -11.05 -9.85
C ALA A 21 3.26 -10.74 -9.92
N MET A 22 2.44 -11.60 -9.31
CA MET A 22 1.02 -11.34 -9.13
C MET A 22 0.88 -10.29 -8.03
N ALA A 23 1.04 -9.02 -8.41
CA ALA A 23 0.67 -7.92 -7.55
C ALA A 23 -0.87 -7.87 -7.52
N GLY A 24 -1.46 -8.30 -6.41
CA GLY A 24 -2.88 -8.03 -6.14
C GLY A 24 -3.14 -6.52 -6.09
N PRO A 25 -4.42 -6.08 -6.17
CA PRO A 25 -4.79 -4.67 -6.06
C PRO A 25 -4.11 -4.02 -4.85
N ASN A 26 -3.47 -2.89 -5.10
CA ASN A 26 -2.77 -2.06 -4.12
C ASN A 26 -3.63 -0.88 -3.65
N TRP A 27 -4.94 -1.02 -3.76
CA TRP A 27 -5.90 -0.01 -3.37
C TRP A 27 -7.23 -0.65 -2.99
N THR A 28 -8.06 0.12 -2.27
CA THR A 28 -9.44 -0.24 -1.94
C THR A 28 -10.30 1.02 -1.92
N ALA A 29 -11.52 0.93 -2.44
CA ALA A 29 -12.55 1.95 -2.29
C ALA A 29 -13.36 1.68 -1.02
N GLY A 30 -13.80 2.73 -0.33
CA GLY A 30 -14.72 2.59 0.80
C GLY A 30 -15.02 3.91 1.50
N THR A 31 -15.78 3.83 2.57
CA THR A 31 -16.04 4.96 3.47
C THR A 31 -15.04 4.91 4.61
N LEU A 32 -14.31 6.01 4.88
CA LEU A 32 -13.52 6.14 6.11
C LEU A 32 -14.44 5.90 7.31
N VAL A 33 -14.18 4.92 8.17
CA VAL A 33 -15.01 4.59 9.35
C VAL A 33 -14.38 4.98 10.67
N ASP A 34 -13.05 4.98 10.76
CA ASP A 34 -12.31 5.31 11.97
C ASP A 34 -10.96 5.98 11.66
N MET A 35 -10.49 6.81 12.59
CA MET A 35 -9.16 7.41 12.58
C MET A 35 -8.56 7.41 13.99
N SER A 36 -7.26 7.15 14.10
CA SER A 36 -6.52 7.24 15.36
C SER A 36 -5.10 7.76 15.11
N ALA A 37 -4.67 8.76 15.89
CA ALA A 37 -3.29 9.24 15.84
C ALA A 37 -2.38 8.40 16.74
N VAL A 38 -1.21 8.04 16.25
CA VAL A 38 -0.15 7.30 16.95
C VAL A 38 1.21 7.97 16.66
N PRO A 39 2.29 7.69 17.43
CA PRO A 39 3.60 8.29 17.19
C PRO A 39 4.12 8.09 15.75
N GLU A 40 3.77 6.96 15.13
CA GLU A 40 4.18 6.60 13.77
C GLU A 40 3.37 7.32 12.68
N GLY A 41 2.24 7.97 13.00
CA GLY A 41 1.39 8.68 12.05
C GLY A 41 -0.10 8.60 12.34
N LEU A 42 -0.91 8.57 11.28
CA LEU A 42 -2.37 8.48 11.36
C LEU A 42 -2.84 7.10 10.91
N LEU A 43 -3.47 6.35 11.80
CA LEU A 43 -4.19 5.12 11.47
C LEU A 43 -5.57 5.47 10.91
N ILE A 44 -5.95 4.81 9.82
CA ILE A 44 -7.26 4.91 9.20
C ILE A 44 -7.85 3.53 8.93
N ARG A 45 -9.17 3.46 8.90
CA ARG A 45 -9.92 2.27 8.47
C ARG A 45 -11.05 2.67 7.55
N VAL A 46 -11.31 1.84 6.55
CA VAL A 46 -12.48 1.94 5.67
C VAL A 46 -13.46 0.80 5.96
N ASP A 47 -14.72 0.97 5.57
CA ASP A 47 -15.79 -0.04 5.74
C ASP A 47 -15.62 -1.29 4.86
N THR A 48 -14.70 -1.27 3.91
CA THR A 48 -14.36 -2.39 3.04
C THR A 48 -13.14 -3.17 3.53
N SER A 49 -12.89 -4.31 2.88
CA SER A 49 -11.66 -5.07 3.14
C SER A 49 -10.42 -4.27 2.75
N ARG A 50 -9.33 -4.51 3.47
CA ARG A 50 -8.00 -4.03 3.09
C ARG A 50 -7.59 -4.54 1.70
N PRO A 51 -6.72 -3.82 0.98
CA PRO A 51 -6.16 -4.28 -0.29
C PRO A 51 -5.36 -5.59 -0.14
N ASP A 52 -5.20 -6.34 -1.23
CA ASP A 52 -4.56 -7.66 -1.22
C ASP A 52 -3.07 -7.57 -0.83
N ASN A 53 -2.40 -6.49 -1.20
CA ASN A 53 -1.01 -6.22 -0.80
C ASN A 53 -0.82 -5.92 0.71
N CYS A 54 -1.93 -5.85 1.46
CA CYS A 54 -1.96 -5.65 2.91
C CYS A 54 -2.33 -6.93 3.68
N ALA A 55 -2.23 -8.11 3.05
CA ALA A 55 -2.50 -9.38 3.71
C ALA A 55 -1.71 -9.51 5.03
N GLY A 56 -2.39 -9.94 6.10
CA GLY A 56 -1.81 -10.09 7.44
C GLY A 56 -1.95 -8.88 8.37
N THR A 57 -2.35 -7.70 7.88
CA THR A 57 -2.50 -6.51 8.73
C THR A 57 -3.69 -6.62 9.71
N PRO A 58 -3.47 -6.56 11.04
CA PRO A 58 -4.53 -6.76 12.02
C PRO A 58 -5.64 -5.71 11.91
N PHE A 59 -6.89 -6.17 12.04
CA PHE A 59 -8.10 -5.33 12.13
C PHE A 59 -8.33 -4.32 10.98
N ALA A 60 -7.72 -4.55 9.82
CA ALA A 60 -7.82 -3.71 8.62
C ALA A 60 -7.35 -2.25 8.82
N TRP A 61 -6.53 -1.98 9.84
CA TRP A 61 -5.92 -0.66 10.02
C TRP A 61 -4.82 -0.42 8.99
N MET A 62 -4.81 0.78 8.42
CA MET A 62 -3.77 1.24 7.51
C MET A 62 -3.12 2.50 8.09
N LEU A 63 -1.80 2.60 7.99
CA LEU A 63 -1.02 3.68 8.56
C LEU A 63 -0.63 4.68 7.47
N ILE A 64 -1.03 5.93 7.62
CA ILE A 64 -0.43 7.07 6.93
C ILE A 64 0.80 7.50 7.75
N PRO A 65 2.03 7.29 7.28
CA PRO A 65 3.23 7.62 8.06
C PRO A 65 3.33 9.11 8.39
N ALA A 66 3.90 9.44 9.55
CA ALA A 66 4.03 10.82 10.04
C ALA A 66 4.79 11.76 9.07
N GLU A 67 5.68 11.21 8.25
CA GLU A 67 6.38 11.95 7.18
C GLU A 67 5.46 12.37 6.03
N ARG A 68 4.32 11.69 5.82
CA ARG A 68 3.34 12.00 4.75
C ARG A 68 2.32 13.05 5.20
N LYS A 69 2.81 14.18 5.72
CA LYS A 69 2.02 15.25 6.36
C LYS A 69 0.87 15.78 5.50
N ILE A 70 1.08 15.90 4.18
CA ILE A 70 0.05 16.37 3.25
C ILE A 70 -1.11 15.39 3.16
N ILE A 71 -0.83 14.08 3.12
CA ILE A 71 -1.86 13.03 3.10
C ILE A 71 -2.63 13.01 4.41
N ILE A 72 -1.94 13.14 5.56
CA ILE A 72 -2.59 13.25 6.87
C ILE A 72 -3.55 14.44 6.90
N ALA A 73 -3.08 15.63 6.50
CA ALA A 73 -3.89 16.84 6.49
C ALA A 73 -5.11 16.70 5.57
N ALA A 74 -4.94 16.19 4.35
CA ALA A 74 -6.04 15.96 3.42
C ALA A 74 -7.07 14.97 3.99
N THR A 75 -6.60 13.85 4.56
CA THR A 75 -7.47 12.82 5.15
C THR A 75 -8.27 13.36 6.34
N MET A 76 -7.63 14.16 7.20
CA MET A 76 -8.32 14.83 8.30
C MET A 76 -9.36 15.84 7.80
N MET A 77 -9.07 16.55 6.71
CA MET A 77 -10.04 17.48 6.08
C MET A 77 -11.22 16.74 5.46
N PHE A 78 -10.98 15.61 4.78
CA PHE A 78 -12.03 14.74 4.24
C PHE A 78 -12.97 14.27 5.35
N TRP A 79 -12.40 13.81 6.47
CA TRP A 79 -13.18 13.45 7.64
C TRP A 79 -13.97 14.63 8.22
N ALA A 80 -13.32 15.77 8.45
CA ALA A 80 -13.92 16.95 9.07
C ALA A 80 -15.04 17.57 8.23
N THR A 81 -14.94 17.47 6.90
CA THR A 81 -15.93 18.00 5.95
C THR A 81 -17.03 17.00 5.60
N GLY A 82 -16.97 15.78 6.13
CA GLY A 82 -17.93 14.71 5.83
C GLY A 82 -17.72 14.03 4.48
N LYS A 83 -16.68 14.39 3.73
CA LYS A 83 -16.28 13.76 2.46
C LYS A 83 -15.53 12.44 2.72
N ARG A 84 -16.23 11.42 3.22
CA ARG A 84 -15.64 10.17 3.74
C ARG A 84 -15.51 9.06 2.70
N ALA A 85 -16.09 9.18 1.52
CA ALA A 85 -15.96 8.19 0.46
C ALA A 85 -14.62 8.40 -0.29
N VAL A 86 -13.76 7.38 -0.21
CA VAL A 86 -12.36 7.48 -0.60
C VAL A 86 -11.85 6.23 -1.30
N ASP A 87 -10.83 6.44 -2.15
CA ASP A 87 -9.91 5.41 -2.60
C ASP A 87 -8.62 5.51 -1.77
N VAL A 88 -8.25 4.40 -1.12
CA VAL A 88 -7.03 4.30 -0.33
C VAL A 88 -6.03 3.42 -1.07
N TYR A 89 -4.90 4.00 -1.45
CA TYR A 89 -3.79 3.30 -2.09
C TYR A 89 -2.74 2.94 -1.05
N THR A 90 -2.16 1.76 -1.19
CA THR A 90 -1.27 1.19 -0.19
C THR A 90 0.02 0.66 -0.79
N GLU A 91 1.05 0.68 0.03
CA GLU A 91 2.30 -0.04 -0.16
C GLU A 91 2.35 -1.16 0.89
N PRO A 92 2.90 -2.35 0.57
CA PRO A 92 3.13 -3.41 1.55
C PRO A 92 3.84 -2.83 2.78
N SER A 93 3.53 -3.36 3.97
CA SER A 93 4.14 -2.89 5.21
C SER A 93 5.66 -2.82 5.06
N GLY A 94 6.23 -1.62 5.17
CA GLY A 94 7.67 -1.46 5.28
C GLY A 94 8.22 -2.12 6.54
N SER A 95 9.48 -1.87 6.86
CA SER A 95 10.19 -2.42 8.03
C SER A 95 9.55 -2.16 9.41
N SER A 96 8.40 -1.48 9.49
CA SER A 96 7.60 -1.22 10.69
C SER A 96 6.57 -2.31 11.03
N GLY A 97 6.38 -3.33 10.18
CA GLY A 97 5.90 -4.68 10.54
C GLY A 97 4.46 -4.88 11.05
N ALA A 98 3.71 -3.83 11.42
CA ALA A 98 2.38 -3.99 12.00
C ALA A 98 1.23 -3.55 11.08
N PHE A 99 1.42 -2.52 10.25
CA PHE A 99 0.36 -1.94 9.42
C PHE A 99 0.77 -1.81 7.97
N CYS A 100 -0.21 -1.91 7.08
CA CYS A 100 -0.03 -1.54 5.67
C CYS A 100 0.15 -0.04 5.56
N LEU A 101 1.04 0.42 4.67
CA LEU A 101 1.35 1.84 4.55
C LEU A 101 0.46 2.48 3.51
N VAL A 102 -0.14 3.62 3.83
CA VAL A 102 -0.95 4.38 2.89
C VAL A 102 -0.04 5.29 2.07
N SER A 103 -0.14 5.18 0.75
CA SER A 103 0.61 5.99 -0.20
C SER A 103 -0.19 7.17 -0.76
N GLN A 104 -1.51 7.05 -0.79
CA GLN A 104 -2.45 8.09 -1.22
C GLN A 104 -3.84 7.84 -0.62
N VAL A 105 -4.56 8.93 -0.37
CA VAL A 105 -6.00 8.93 -0.09
C VAL A 105 -6.64 9.90 -1.07
N ASP A 106 -7.57 9.43 -1.89
CA ASP A 106 -8.32 10.25 -2.83
C ASP A 106 -9.79 10.27 -2.43
N THR A 107 -10.45 11.42 -2.53
CA THR A 107 -11.88 11.52 -2.25
C THR A 107 -12.64 11.57 -3.56
N HIS A 108 -13.67 10.76 -3.67
CA HIS A 108 -14.59 10.77 -4.82
C HIS A 108 -15.98 11.30 -4.42
N ASP A 109 -16.06 12.01 -3.29
CA ASP A 109 -17.22 12.80 -2.92
C ASP A 109 -17.18 14.14 -3.66
N ALA A 110 -18.10 14.31 -4.63
CA ALA A 110 -18.30 15.55 -5.37
C ALA A 110 -18.50 16.75 -4.42
#